data_AF-A0A956SP62-F1
#
_entry.id   AF-A0A956SP62-F1
#
_cell.length_a   1.000
_cell.length_b   1.000
_cell.length_c   1.000
_cell.angle_alpha   90.00
_cell.angle_beta   90.00
_cell.angle_gamma   90.00
#
_symmetry.space_group_name_H-M   'P 1'
#
loop_
_entity.id
_entity.type
_entity.pdbx_description
1 polymer ?
#
loop_
_entity_poly.entity_id
_entity_poly.type
_entity_poly.pdbx_seq_one_letter_code
_entity_poly.pdbx_strand_id
1 'polypeptide(L)'
;GLIDETEARRRRTEIARYADFYGAMDGAAKFVRGDAVAGLIITGINLVGGFIIGMLQQGLSAADSAATYSQLTVGDGLISQIPALIVSTAAGIIVTYGASSSGVGMMLAQQLTGRPRAMWLAAAVIGGFALLPGLPAVPFLLLGGGAAAIAWRRQQARAAGTEGAPTATAEAAPSPPAIGELLAVEPLEIELGYALVPLVDESAEGDLLRRVGMMRRQAALELGVVVPPARIRDNIQLAPTEYAIRIRGMKVAGGEVMPRYLLALNASGDALPIEGIRTTDPSFGMPAVWITPDRREEAEANGYNVVEAATVLATHLMETIRSHAGDLLSRQDVRELVDGLRETHPALVEDLVPNRLALGTLHRVLQRLLREGLPVRDLVTILEALSDTAESTRDPEVLTEHVRRALSSVVAQQYADQDGTVRGLTVGPRLEAALMQLFSPSTKTGDPVRALEPDQLTALLRSLADLVARTRRDGRVRPLITPPALRVGIRRLVEPILPDLPIISLGELPPATPVEGTAIWEISRA
;
A
#
# COMPACT_ATOMS: atom_id res chain seq x y z
N GLY A 1 18.12 11.98 -30.05
CA GLY A 1 16.94 12.85 -29.93
C GLY A 1 15.71 11.97 -29.98
N LEU A 2 14.96 11.91 -28.89
CA LEU A 2 13.69 11.16 -28.79
C LEU A 2 12.46 12.08 -28.76
N ILE A 3 12.67 13.39 -28.90
CA ILE A 3 11.61 14.40 -28.88
C ILE A 3 11.79 15.36 -30.05
N ASP A 4 10.67 15.74 -30.63
CA ASP A 4 10.51 16.77 -31.66
C ASP A 4 10.89 18.17 -31.11
N GLU A 5 11.34 19.07 -31.99
CA GLU A 5 11.69 20.46 -31.67
C GLU A 5 10.50 21.21 -31.03
N THR A 6 9.28 20.97 -31.51
CA THR A 6 8.07 21.56 -30.93
C THR A 6 7.83 21.07 -29.50
N GLU A 7 8.01 19.77 -29.27
CA GLU A 7 7.89 19.15 -27.93
C GLU A 7 9.02 19.61 -26.99
N ALA A 8 10.25 19.75 -27.49
CA ALA A 8 11.38 20.27 -26.72
C ALA A 8 11.16 21.73 -26.30
N ARG A 9 10.59 22.55 -27.19
CA ARG A 9 10.25 23.95 -26.90
C ARG A 9 9.13 24.04 -25.87
N ARG A 10 8.08 23.22 -26.00
CA ARG A 10 7.00 23.11 -25.01
C ARG A 10 7.52 22.73 -23.62
N ARG A 11 8.33 21.67 -23.53
CA ARG A 11 8.92 21.23 -22.26
C ARG A 11 9.87 22.26 -21.65
N ARG A 12 10.67 22.97 -22.46
CA ARG A 12 11.50 24.08 -21.95
C ARG A 12 10.66 25.21 -21.39
N THR A 13 9.56 25.57 -22.04
CA THR A 13 8.64 26.58 -21.54
C THR A 13 7.93 26.11 -20.25
N GLU A 14 7.55 24.84 -20.16
CA GLU A 14 7.01 24.25 -18.92
C GLU A 14 8.04 24.30 -17.78
N ILE A 15 9.27 23.86 -18.02
CA ILE A 15 10.35 23.88 -17.02
C ILE A 15 10.67 25.31 -16.58
N ALA A 16 10.74 26.27 -17.51
CA ALA A 16 10.96 27.68 -17.18
C ALA A 16 9.82 28.24 -16.32
N ARG A 17 8.56 27.91 -16.64
CA ARG A 17 7.40 28.28 -15.80
C ARG A 17 7.46 27.66 -14.41
N TYR A 18 7.88 26.40 -14.29
CA TYR A 18 8.08 25.77 -12.98
C TYR A 18 9.20 26.46 -12.18
N ALA A 19 10.32 26.78 -12.83
CA ALA A 19 11.44 27.47 -12.18
C ALA A 19 11.04 28.89 -11.72
N ASP A 20 10.37 29.66 -12.58
CA ASP A 20 9.84 30.98 -12.24
C ASP A 20 8.76 30.90 -11.13
N PHE A 21 7.93 29.85 -11.15
CA PHE A 21 6.94 29.57 -10.10
C PHE A 21 7.59 29.32 -8.75
N TYR A 22 8.56 28.40 -8.66
CA TYR A 22 9.25 28.11 -7.40
C TYR A 22 10.11 29.28 -6.91
N GLY A 23 10.69 30.07 -7.84
CA GLY A 23 11.41 31.30 -7.51
C GLY A 23 10.49 32.40 -6.95
N ALA A 24 9.33 32.62 -7.57
CA ALA A 24 8.34 33.58 -7.09
C ALA A 24 7.67 33.14 -5.77
N MET A 25 7.45 31.83 -5.58
CA MET A 25 6.92 31.23 -4.34
C MET A 25 7.87 31.42 -3.16
N ASP A 26 9.16 31.12 -3.33
CA ASP A 26 10.17 31.29 -2.27
C ASP A 26 10.31 32.77 -1.88
N GLY A 27 10.23 33.68 -2.86
CA GLY A 27 10.16 35.12 -2.62
C GLY A 27 8.92 35.52 -1.80
N ALA A 28 7.72 35.20 -2.29
CA ALA A 28 6.46 35.57 -1.64
C ALA A 28 6.33 34.99 -0.22
N ALA A 29 6.73 33.73 -0.01
CA ALA A 29 6.70 33.09 1.31
C ALA A 29 7.65 33.77 2.31
N LYS A 30 8.83 34.22 1.86
CA LYS A 30 9.77 34.99 2.70
C LYS A 30 9.23 36.37 3.05
N PHE A 31 8.56 37.06 2.12
CA PHE A 31 7.94 38.36 2.38
C PHE A 31 6.77 38.27 3.36
N VAL A 32 5.84 37.32 3.17
CA VAL A 32 4.69 37.13 4.07
C VAL A 32 5.12 36.72 5.49
N ARG A 33 6.14 35.86 5.60
CA ARG A 33 6.72 35.49 6.90
C ARG A 33 7.41 36.69 7.58
N GLY A 34 8.10 37.54 6.82
CA GLY A 34 8.72 38.76 7.32
C GLY A 34 7.70 39.77 7.85
N ASP A 35 6.60 39.97 7.14
CA ASP A 35 5.53 40.90 7.51
C ASP A 35 4.78 40.44 8.77
N ALA A 36 4.50 39.14 8.89
CA ALA A 36 3.88 38.56 10.08
C ALA A 36 4.76 38.69 11.34
N VAL A 37 6.08 38.49 11.20
CA VAL A 37 7.03 38.66 12.31
C VAL A 37 7.16 40.13 12.69
N ALA A 38 7.22 41.04 11.72
CA ALA A 38 7.25 42.48 11.97
C ALA A 38 5.99 42.98 12.68
N GLY A 39 4.80 42.52 12.26
CA GLY A 39 3.53 42.87 12.92
C GLY A 39 3.47 42.42 14.38
N LEU A 40 3.99 41.22 14.70
CA LEU A 40 4.04 40.71 16.07
C LEU A 40 5.02 41.52 16.95
N ILE A 41 6.15 41.97 16.37
CA ILE A 41 7.10 42.85 17.05
C ILE A 41 6.47 44.23 17.34
N ILE A 42 5.82 44.85 16.35
CA ILE A 42 5.14 46.15 16.50
C ILE A 42 4.04 46.07 17.57
N THR A 43 3.26 44.99 17.55
CA THR A 43 2.22 44.72 18.56
C THR A 43 2.81 44.67 19.97
N GLY A 44 3.93 43.95 20.14
CA GLY A 44 4.63 43.87 21.43
C GLY A 44 5.19 45.21 21.90
N ILE A 45 5.75 46.01 20.99
CA ILE A 45 6.28 47.35 21.29
C ILE A 45 5.14 48.29 21.69
N ASN A 46 4.02 48.30 20.96
CA ASN A 46 2.87 49.16 21.25
C ASN A 46 2.23 48.79 22.60
N LEU A 47 2.15 47.50 22.91
CA LEU A 47 1.60 47.02 24.17
C LEU A 47 2.48 47.40 25.37
N VAL A 48 3.77 47.06 25.31
CA VAL A 48 4.70 47.28 26.44
C VAL A 48 5.08 48.75 26.55
N GLY A 49 5.37 49.41 25.43
CA GLY A 49 5.68 50.84 25.38
C GLY A 49 4.50 51.70 25.79
N GLY A 50 3.29 51.37 25.29
CA GLY A 50 2.05 52.03 25.70
C GLY A 50 1.78 51.85 27.19
N PHE A 51 1.95 50.65 27.73
CA PHE A 51 1.81 50.36 29.16
C PHE A 51 2.75 51.20 30.03
N ILE A 52 4.03 51.28 29.67
CA ILE A 52 5.05 52.04 30.39
C ILE A 52 4.77 53.55 30.33
N ILE A 53 4.44 54.08 29.15
CA ILE A 53 4.13 55.51 28.96
C ILE A 53 2.84 55.86 29.71
N GLY A 54 1.82 55.01 29.66
CA GLY A 54 0.55 55.18 30.37
C GLY A 54 0.75 55.31 31.88
N MET A 55 1.63 54.50 32.46
CA MET A 55 1.95 54.57 33.88
C MET A 55 2.85 55.76 34.23
N LEU A 56 3.95 55.97 33.50
CA LEU A 56 5.00 56.92 33.90
C LEU A 56 4.73 58.37 33.46
N GLN A 57 4.08 58.58 32.32
CA GLN A 57 3.85 59.92 31.78
C GLN A 57 2.40 60.38 31.94
N GLN A 58 1.43 59.46 31.84
CA GLN A 58 0.00 59.80 31.91
C GLN A 58 -0.63 59.53 33.29
N GLY A 59 0.14 58.98 34.25
CA GLY A 59 -0.31 58.75 35.62
C GLY A 59 -1.43 57.73 35.77
N LEU A 60 -1.66 56.88 34.77
CA LEU A 60 -2.69 55.83 34.82
C LEU A 60 -2.27 54.74 35.81
N SER A 61 -3.26 54.12 36.45
CA SER A 61 -3.01 52.91 37.24
C SER A 61 -2.51 51.79 36.33
N ALA A 62 -1.78 50.82 36.88
CA ALA A 62 -1.29 49.68 36.10
C ALA A 62 -2.44 48.91 35.43
N ALA A 63 -3.60 48.79 36.08
CA ALA A 63 -4.77 48.13 35.51
C ALA A 63 -5.38 48.92 34.34
N ASP A 64 -5.53 50.24 34.49
CA ASP A 64 -6.15 51.09 33.47
C ASP A 64 -5.23 51.25 32.24
N SER A 65 -3.92 51.34 32.46
CA SER A 65 -2.91 51.39 31.41
C SER A 65 -2.90 50.09 30.60
N ALA A 66 -2.94 48.93 31.27
CA ALA A 66 -3.00 47.63 30.62
C ALA A 66 -4.28 47.47 29.78
N ALA A 67 -5.44 47.85 30.31
CA ALA A 67 -6.71 47.75 29.59
C ALA A 67 -6.74 48.64 28.34
N THR A 68 -6.34 49.91 28.47
CA THR A 68 -6.38 50.89 27.39
C THR A 68 -5.45 50.50 26.24
N TYR A 69 -4.18 50.21 26.55
CA TYR A 69 -3.20 49.89 25.51
C TYR A 69 -3.34 48.47 24.97
N SER A 70 -3.91 47.53 25.72
CA SER A 70 -4.31 46.22 25.16
C SER A 70 -5.45 46.38 24.15
N GLN A 71 -6.46 47.20 24.44
CA GLN A 71 -7.60 47.40 23.54
C GLN A 71 -7.18 48.11 22.24
N LEU A 72 -6.32 49.13 22.33
CA LEU A 72 -5.75 49.82 21.16
C LEU A 72 -4.87 48.88 20.32
N THR A 73 -4.06 48.04 20.98
CA THR A 73 -3.17 47.08 20.30
C THR A 73 -3.93 45.96 19.60
N VAL A 74 -5.01 45.45 20.20
CA VAL A 74 -5.89 44.47 19.55
C VAL A 74 -6.58 45.08 18.32
N GLY A 75 -6.99 46.35 18.40
CA GLY A 75 -7.54 47.08 17.26
C GLY A 75 -6.55 47.20 16.10
N ASP A 76 -5.31 47.59 16.38
CA ASP A 76 -4.22 47.69 15.39
C ASP A 76 -3.85 46.33 14.77
N GLY A 77 -3.83 45.27 15.60
CA GLY A 77 -3.63 43.90 15.16
C GLY A 77 -4.72 43.40 14.21
N LEU A 78 -5.99 43.74 14.46
CA LEU A 78 -7.10 43.38 13.58
C LEU A 78 -7.08 44.17 12.26
N ILE A 79 -6.74 45.47 12.31
CA ILE A 79 -6.64 46.33 11.12
C ILE A 79 -5.50 45.90 10.19
N SER A 80 -4.38 45.41 10.75
CA SER A 80 -3.23 44.94 9.98
C SER A 80 -3.36 43.50 9.49
N GLN A 81 -3.87 42.59 10.31
CA GLN A 81 -3.86 41.15 9.99
C GLN A 81 -5.01 40.71 9.06
N ILE A 82 -6.20 41.30 9.17
CA ILE A 82 -7.34 40.89 8.33
C ILE A 82 -7.06 41.14 6.83
N PRO A 83 -6.57 42.32 6.41
CA PRO A 83 -6.18 42.54 5.01
C PRO A 83 -5.05 41.61 4.55
N ALA A 84 -4.04 41.40 5.40
CA ALA A 84 -2.91 40.52 5.08
C ALA A 84 -3.37 39.07 4.84
N LEU A 85 -4.30 38.56 5.65
CA LEU A 85 -4.90 37.24 5.49
C LEU A 85 -5.70 37.14 4.17
N ILE A 86 -6.48 38.17 3.84
CA ILE A 86 -7.26 38.21 2.60
C ILE A 86 -6.33 38.22 1.38
N VAL A 87 -5.28 39.04 1.40
CA VAL A 87 -4.29 39.12 0.32
C VAL A 87 -3.52 37.80 0.19
N SER A 88 -3.10 37.21 1.30
CA SER A 88 -2.41 35.90 1.33
C SER A 88 -3.29 34.77 0.79
N THR A 89 -4.56 34.73 1.19
CA THR A 89 -5.52 33.73 0.71
C THR A 89 -5.84 33.92 -0.77
N ALA A 90 -6.06 35.16 -1.21
CA ALA A 90 -6.29 35.48 -2.62
C ALA A 90 -5.08 35.13 -3.49
N ALA A 91 -3.87 35.44 -3.03
CA ALA A 91 -2.63 35.04 -3.68
C ALA A 91 -2.52 33.51 -3.74
N GLY A 92 -2.78 32.81 -2.62
CA GLY A 92 -2.80 31.35 -2.55
C GLY A 92 -3.76 30.71 -3.54
N ILE A 93 -5.00 31.23 -3.66
CA ILE A 93 -5.99 30.74 -4.62
C ILE A 93 -5.54 30.99 -6.07
N ILE A 94 -5.00 32.17 -6.38
CA ILE A 94 -4.45 32.49 -7.72
C ILE A 94 -3.29 31.55 -8.06
N VAL A 95 -2.47 31.22 -7.07
CA VAL A 95 -1.28 30.37 -7.20
C VAL A 95 -1.64 28.90 -7.40
N THR A 96 -2.59 28.36 -6.65
CA THR A 96 -3.02 26.96 -6.77
C THR A 96 -3.72 26.68 -8.10
N TYR A 97 -4.38 27.68 -8.69
CA TYR A 97 -5.20 27.48 -9.90
C TYR A 97 -4.64 28.15 -11.17
N GLY A 98 -3.58 28.97 -11.06
CA GLY A 98 -2.97 29.73 -12.16
C GLY A 98 -2.19 28.92 -13.19
N ALA A 99 -2.00 27.61 -12.98
CA ALA A 99 -1.38 26.70 -13.94
C ALA A 99 -2.36 26.16 -15.01
N SER A 100 -3.66 26.44 -14.87
CA SER A 100 -4.68 26.02 -15.85
C SER A 100 -4.87 27.07 -16.95
N SER A 101 -5.08 26.62 -18.20
CA SER A 101 -5.22 27.49 -19.38
C SER A 101 -6.49 28.35 -19.37
N SER A 102 -7.44 28.07 -18.48
CA SER A 102 -8.67 28.83 -18.26
C SER A 102 -8.52 29.74 -17.04
N GLY A 103 -8.74 31.05 -17.20
CA GLY A 103 -8.60 32.02 -16.11
C GLY A 103 -9.36 31.62 -14.84
N VAL A 104 -8.66 31.64 -13.70
CA VAL A 104 -9.14 31.22 -12.37
C VAL A 104 -10.50 31.80 -12.02
N GLY A 105 -10.74 33.08 -12.35
CA GLY A 105 -12.03 33.76 -12.11
C GLY A 105 -13.21 33.13 -12.85
N MET A 106 -12.99 32.58 -14.05
CA MET A 106 -14.06 31.97 -14.86
C MET A 106 -14.42 30.56 -14.37
N MET A 107 -13.45 29.79 -13.87
CA MET A 107 -13.71 28.50 -13.22
C MET A 107 -14.44 28.67 -11.88
N LEU A 108 -13.99 29.60 -11.04
CA LEU A 108 -14.67 29.92 -9.77
C LEU A 108 -16.09 30.42 -10.02
N ALA A 109 -16.27 31.32 -10.99
CA ALA A 109 -17.60 31.76 -11.39
C ALA A 109 -18.47 30.59 -11.88
N GLN A 110 -17.94 29.68 -12.69
CA GLN A 110 -18.68 28.51 -13.17
C GLN A 110 -19.04 27.52 -12.05
N GLN A 111 -18.16 27.30 -11.07
CA GLN A 111 -18.42 26.41 -9.93
C GLN A 111 -19.41 27.01 -8.92
N LEU A 112 -19.23 28.29 -8.56
CA LEU A 112 -20.12 29.00 -7.64
C LEU A 112 -21.52 29.15 -8.25
N THR A 113 -21.58 29.56 -9.52
CA THR A 113 -22.87 29.64 -10.22
C THR A 113 -23.44 28.27 -10.58
N GLY A 114 -22.62 27.22 -10.58
CA GLY A 114 -22.95 25.85 -11.01
C GLY A 114 -23.99 25.14 -10.16
N ARG A 115 -24.17 25.56 -8.91
CA ARG A 115 -25.06 24.92 -7.94
C ARG A 115 -26.20 25.86 -7.54
N PRO A 116 -27.45 25.65 -8.03
CA PRO A 116 -28.57 26.56 -7.76
C PRO A 116 -28.90 26.70 -6.27
N ARG A 117 -28.68 25.65 -5.45
CA ARG A 117 -28.87 25.71 -3.99
C ARG A 117 -27.91 26.68 -3.30
N ALA A 118 -26.63 26.68 -3.68
CA ALA A 118 -25.63 27.61 -3.12
C ALA A 118 -25.97 29.06 -3.49
N MET A 119 -26.50 29.26 -4.69
CA MET A 119 -26.86 30.58 -5.19
C MET A 119 -28.14 31.14 -4.55
N TRP A 120 -29.12 30.28 -4.22
CA TRP A 120 -30.27 30.66 -3.39
C TRP A 120 -29.86 31.04 -1.96
N LEU A 121 -28.93 30.29 -1.36
CA LEU A 121 -28.38 30.63 -0.05
C LEU A 121 -27.67 31.99 -0.09
N ALA A 122 -26.84 32.22 -1.10
CA ALA A 122 -26.17 33.51 -1.30
C ALA A 122 -27.19 34.64 -1.49
N ALA A 123 -28.24 34.45 -2.30
CA ALA A 123 -29.30 35.43 -2.49
C ALA A 123 -30.04 35.77 -1.18
N ALA A 124 -30.31 34.76 -0.35
CA ALA A 124 -30.97 34.94 0.95
C ALA A 124 -30.08 35.69 1.95
N VAL A 125 -28.78 35.35 2.01
CA VAL A 125 -27.82 36.05 2.89
C VAL A 125 -27.61 37.50 2.45
N ILE A 126 -27.41 37.72 1.15
CA ILE A 126 -27.24 39.07 0.57
C ILE A 126 -28.53 39.89 0.75
N GLY A 127 -29.70 39.29 0.54
CA GLY A 127 -30.99 39.94 0.81
C GLY A 127 -31.20 40.24 2.29
N GLY A 128 -30.74 39.35 3.19
CA GLY A 128 -30.78 39.56 4.63
C GLY A 128 -29.96 40.77 5.09
N PHE A 129 -28.84 41.07 4.43
CA PHE A 129 -28.07 42.29 4.69
C PHE A 129 -28.83 43.59 4.40
N ALA A 130 -29.87 43.55 3.56
CA ALA A 130 -30.73 44.71 3.33
C ALA A 130 -31.61 45.06 4.53
N LEU A 131 -31.77 44.14 5.50
CA LEU A 131 -32.56 44.34 6.72
C LEU A 131 -31.73 44.93 7.88
N LEU A 132 -30.40 45.00 7.74
CA LEU A 132 -29.51 45.54 8.77
C LEU A 132 -29.50 47.08 8.73
N PRO A 133 -29.85 47.76 9.84
CA PRO A 133 -29.82 49.22 9.90
C PRO A 133 -28.39 49.73 9.75
N GLY A 134 -28.17 50.70 8.84
CA GLY A 134 -26.86 51.29 8.55
C GLY A 134 -26.24 50.87 7.21
N LEU A 135 -26.82 49.89 6.50
CA LEU A 135 -26.38 49.48 5.16
C LEU A 135 -27.32 50.00 4.07
N PRO A 136 -26.81 50.35 2.87
CA PRO A 136 -27.64 50.79 1.75
C PRO A 136 -28.45 49.61 1.20
N ALA A 137 -29.74 49.54 1.55
CA ALA A 137 -30.60 48.40 1.22
C ALA A 137 -30.74 48.13 -0.30
N VAL A 138 -30.75 49.18 -1.12
CA VAL A 138 -31.00 49.08 -2.57
C VAL A 138 -29.93 48.24 -3.31
N PRO A 139 -28.62 48.48 -3.14
CA PRO A 139 -27.56 47.61 -3.67
C PRO A 139 -27.70 46.13 -3.28
N PHE A 140 -28.00 45.84 -2.01
CA PHE A 140 -28.11 44.46 -1.52
C PHE A 140 -29.33 43.75 -2.08
N LEU A 141 -30.47 44.44 -2.19
CA LEU A 141 -31.66 43.89 -2.85
C LEU A 141 -31.43 43.62 -4.33
N LEU A 142 -30.69 44.49 -5.04
CA LEU A 142 -30.32 44.29 -6.45
C LEU A 142 -29.38 43.09 -6.64
N LEU A 143 -28.35 42.98 -5.80
CA LEU A 143 -27.40 41.85 -5.85
C LEU A 143 -28.06 40.53 -5.44
N GLY A 144 -28.87 40.53 -4.39
CA GLY A 144 -29.64 39.37 -3.95
C GLY A 144 -30.66 38.93 -4.99
N GLY A 145 -31.40 39.87 -5.59
CA GLY A 145 -32.32 39.61 -6.70
C GLY A 145 -31.61 39.07 -7.95
N GLY A 146 -30.43 39.61 -8.27
CA GLY A 146 -29.59 39.10 -9.37
C GLY A 146 -29.12 37.66 -9.15
N ALA A 147 -28.64 37.34 -7.94
CA ALA A 147 -28.27 35.97 -7.57
C ALA A 147 -29.47 35.01 -7.62
N ALA A 148 -30.64 35.43 -7.15
CA ALA A 148 -31.88 34.65 -7.23
C ALA A 148 -32.32 34.42 -8.69
N ALA A 149 -32.20 35.42 -9.57
CA ALA A 149 -32.53 35.29 -10.99
C ALA A 149 -31.62 34.29 -11.72
N ILE A 150 -30.31 34.28 -11.41
CA ILE A 150 -29.37 33.30 -11.97
C ILE A 150 -29.67 31.89 -11.43
N ALA A 151 -29.99 31.77 -10.14
CA ALA A 151 -30.39 30.50 -9.52
C ALA A 151 -31.65 29.92 -10.19
N TRP A 152 -32.65 30.78 -10.41
CA TRP A 152 -33.93 30.41 -11.03
C TRP A 152 -33.76 29.99 -12.49
N ARG A 153 -32.98 30.74 -13.30
CA ARG A 153 -32.67 30.37 -14.68
C ARG A 153 -31.95 29.03 -14.79
N ARG A 154 -31.02 28.72 -13.89
CA ARG A 154 -30.32 27.43 -13.89
C ARG A 154 -31.20 26.28 -13.39
N GLN A 155 -32.15 26.56 -12.52
CA GLN A 155 -33.16 25.58 -12.10
C GLN A 155 -34.12 25.26 -13.25
N GLN A 156 -34.56 26.26 -14.03
CA GLN A 156 -35.34 26.06 -15.25
C GLN A 156 -34.57 25.32 -16.35
N ALA A 157 -33.30 25.67 -16.58
CA ALA A 157 -32.46 24.96 -17.55
C ALA A 157 -32.23 23.48 -17.18
N ARG A 158 -32.24 23.14 -15.87
CA ARG A 158 -32.24 21.75 -15.40
C ARG A 158 -33.62 21.08 -15.52
N ALA A 159 -34.70 21.82 -15.25
CA ALA A 159 -36.06 21.31 -15.36
C ALA A 159 -36.47 21.04 -16.82
N ALA A 160 -36.07 21.89 -17.76
CA ALA A 160 -36.33 21.73 -19.19
C ALA A 160 -35.57 20.55 -19.84
N GLY A 161 -34.55 20.01 -19.17
CA GLY A 161 -33.87 18.77 -19.58
C GLY A 161 -34.43 17.49 -18.95
N THR A 162 -35.52 17.57 -18.18
CA THR A 162 -36.01 16.46 -17.34
C THR A 162 -37.54 16.33 -17.38
N GLU A 163 -38.11 15.96 -18.53
CA GLU A 163 -39.44 15.33 -18.59
C GLU A 163 -39.28 13.85 -18.94
N GLY A 164 -39.23 12.99 -17.91
CA GLY A 164 -39.16 11.54 -18.05
C GLY A 164 -38.68 10.82 -16.78
N ALA A 165 -39.64 10.38 -15.96
CA ALA A 165 -39.58 9.41 -14.84
C ALA A 165 -39.23 9.91 -13.41
N PRO A 166 -39.97 9.44 -12.39
CA PRO A 166 -39.87 9.91 -11.00
C PRO A 166 -38.78 9.19 -10.20
N THR A 167 -38.08 9.97 -9.36
CA THR A 167 -37.40 9.62 -8.11
C THR A 167 -36.99 8.15 -7.91
N ALA A 168 -35.86 7.77 -8.49
CA ALA A 168 -34.90 6.91 -7.82
C ALA A 168 -33.69 7.78 -7.44
N THR A 169 -33.15 7.55 -6.26
CA THR A 169 -31.91 8.13 -5.75
C THR A 169 -30.78 7.78 -6.73
N ALA A 170 -30.58 8.61 -7.75
CA ALA A 170 -29.47 8.45 -8.67
C ALA A 170 -28.21 8.89 -7.93
N GLU A 171 -27.46 7.91 -7.46
CA GLU A 171 -26.00 7.99 -7.42
C GLU A 171 -25.54 8.80 -8.62
N ALA A 172 -24.71 9.82 -8.37
CA ALA A 172 -24.09 10.56 -9.44
C ALA A 172 -23.41 9.55 -10.36
N ALA A 173 -23.89 9.44 -11.61
CA ALA A 173 -23.20 8.70 -12.64
C ALA A 173 -21.74 9.18 -12.63
N PRO A 174 -20.76 8.28 -12.52
CA PRO A 174 -19.38 8.68 -12.41
C PRO A 174 -19.06 9.51 -13.65
N SER A 175 -18.65 10.76 -13.42
CA SER A 175 -17.99 11.54 -14.46
C SER A 175 -16.95 10.64 -15.12
N PRO A 176 -16.85 10.61 -16.47
CA PRO A 176 -15.89 9.74 -17.13
C PRO A 176 -14.53 9.95 -16.47
N PRO A 177 -13.90 8.86 -15.96
CA PRO A 177 -12.69 8.98 -15.17
C PRO A 177 -11.70 9.84 -15.94
N ALA A 178 -11.07 10.80 -15.25
CA ALA A 178 -10.04 11.61 -15.87
C ALA A 178 -9.03 10.66 -16.53
N ILE A 179 -8.42 11.03 -17.67
CA ILE A 179 -7.49 10.13 -18.37
C ILE A 179 -6.38 9.62 -17.42
N GLY A 180 -6.03 10.39 -16.38
CA GLY A 180 -5.13 9.94 -15.30
C GLY A 180 -5.67 8.80 -14.41
N GLU A 181 -6.97 8.75 -14.12
CA GLU A 181 -7.61 7.64 -13.38
C GLU A 181 -7.74 6.38 -14.25
N LEU A 182 -7.86 6.53 -15.57
CA LEU A 182 -7.80 5.42 -16.53
C LEU A 182 -6.38 4.82 -16.65
N LEU A 183 -5.34 5.58 -16.29
CA LEU A 183 -3.94 5.16 -16.33
C LEU A 183 -3.44 4.65 -14.96
N ALA A 184 -4.22 4.82 -13.89
CA ALA A 184 -3.87 4.31 -12.57
C ALA A 184 -3.99 2.79 -12.57
N VAL A 185 -2.84 2.11 -12.43
CA VAL A 185 -2.80 0.66 -12.28
C VAL A 185 -3.07 0.33 -10.81
N GLU A 186 -4.20 -0.31 -10.55
CA GLU A 186 -4.58 -0.74 -9.22
C GLU A 186 -3.58 -1.80 -8.71
N PRO A 187 -3.01 -1.63 -7.51
CA PRO A 187 -2.02 -2.58 -6.98
C PRO A 187 -2.59 -3.98 -6.75
N LEU A 188 -3.85 -4.07 -6.31
CA LEU A 188 -4.54 -5.32 -5.98
C LEU A 188 -6.02 -5.21 -6.36
N GLU A 189 -6.49 -6.13 -7.20
CA GLU A 189 -7.89 -6.22 -7.64
C GLU A 189 -8.43 -7.64 -7.45
N ILE A 190 -9.73 -7.73 -7.17
CA ILE A 190 -10.47 -8.99 -7.10
C ILE A 190 -11.64 -8.86 -8.07
N GLU A 191 -11.59 -9.63 -9.15
CA GLU A 191 -12.67 -9.74 -10.11
C GLU A 191 -13.58 -10.92 -9.73
N LEU A 192 -14.88 -10.69 -9.73
CA LEU A 192 -15.89 -11.66 -9.33
C LEU A 192 -16.86 -11.94 -10.48
N GLY A 193 -17.15 -13.21 -10.73
CA GLY A 193 -18.30 -13.63 -11.52
C GLY A 193 -19.60 -13.18 -10.86
N TYR A 194 -20.66 -13.01 -11.67
CA TYR A 194 -21.90 -12.40 -11.19
C TYR A 194 -22.56 -13.17 -10.02
N ALA A 195 -22.37 -14.50 -9.93
CA ALA A 195 -22.97 -15.29 -8.85
C ALA A 195 -22.29 -15.07 -7.50
N LEU A 196 -21.09 -14.47 -7.50
CA LEU A 196 -20.30 -14.19 -6.29
C LEU A 196 -20.54 -12.77 -5.74
N VAL A 197 -21.21 -11.90 -6.49
CA VAL A 197 -21.53 -10.53 -6.07
C VAL A 197 -22.23 -10.47 -4.70
N PRO A 198 -23.19 -11.36 -4.37
CA PRO A 198 -23.80 -11.37 -3.04
C PRO A 198 -22.83 -11.59 -1.88
N LEU A 199 -21.64 -12.18 -2.12
CA LEU A 199 -20.62 -12.35 -1.06
C LEU A 199 -20.00 -11.02 -0.61
N VAL A 200 -20.14 -9.96 -1.41
CA VAL A 200 -19.61 -8.61 -1.14
C VAL A 200 -20.66 -7.70 -0.51
N ASP A 201 -21.94 -7.96 -0.79
CA ASP A 201 -23.04 -7.10 -0.39
C ASP A 201 -23.40 -7.30 1.09
N GLU A 202 -23.08 -6.30 1.92
CA GLU A 202 -23.38 -6.31 3.36
C GLU A 202 -24.88 -6.45 3.65
N SER A 203 -25.74 -6.02 2.72
CA SER A 203 -27.20 -6.16 2.86
C SER A 203 -27.69 -7.60 2.61
N ALA A 204 -26.89 -8.42 1.92
CA ALA A 204 -27.15 -9.81 1.60
C ALA A 204 -26.35 -10.79 2.49
N GLU A 205 -25.96 -10.36 3.69
CA GLU A 205 -25.09 -11.11 4.62
C GLU A 205 -23.68 -11.39 4.05
N GLY A 206 -23.26 -10.65 3.02
CA GLY A 206 -21.93 -10.71 2.44
C GLY A 206 -20.86 -10.22 3.42
N ASP A 207 -19.85 -11.05 3.67
CA ASP A 207 -18.81 -10.79 4.67
C ASP A 207 -17.40 -10.64 4.03
N LEU A 208 -17.32 -10.61 2.69
CA LEU A 208 -16.02 -10.60 2.00
C LEU A 208 -15.23 -9.31 2.28
N LEU A 209 -15.89 -8.14 2.28
CA LEU A 209 -15.24 -6.85 2.53
C LEU A 209 -14.58 -6.80 3.92
N ARG A 210 -15.30 -7.25 4.95
CA ARG A 210 -14.78 -7.31 6.32
C ARG A 210 -13.61 -8.28 6.42
N ARG A 211 -13.68 -9.43 5.75
CA ARG A 211 -12.59 -10.43 5.72
C ARG A 211 -11.35 -9.91 5.00
N VAL A 212 -11.51 -9.18 3.89
CA VAL A 212 -10.41 -8.49 3.21
C VAL A 212 -9.76 -7.46 4.14
N GLY A 213 -10.55 -6.70 4.91
CA GLY A 213 -10.03 -5.78 5.92
C GLY A 213 -9.22 -6.49 7.02
N MET A 214 -9.74 -7.59 7.56
CA MET A 214 -9.04 -8.42 8.57
C MET A 214 -7.75 -9.03 8.02
N MET A 215 -7.77 -9.48 6.76
CA MET A 215 -6.59 -10.02 6.06
C MET A 215 -5.47 -8.97 6.01
N ARG A 216 -5.77 -7.71 5.67
CA ARG A 216 -4.74 -6.65 5.63
C ARG A 216 -4.06 -6.46 6.99
N ARG A 217 -4.84 -6.49 8.07
CA ARG A 217 -4.30 -6.44 9.44
C ARG A 217 -3.44 -7.65 9.75
N GLN A 218 -3.88 -8.83 9.35
CA GLN A 218 -3.12 -10.06 9.54
C GLN A 218 -1.80 -10.04 8.77
N ALA A 219 -1.79 -9.58 7.52
CA ALA A 219 -0.58 -9.45 6.71
C ALA A 219 0.42 -8.45 7.32
N ALA A 220 -0.07 -7.35 7.89
CA ALA A 220 0.79 -6.42 8.63
C ALA A 220 1.41 -7.07 9.89
N LEU A 221 0.65 -7.87 10.64
CA LEU A 221 1.12 -8.54 11.86
C LEU A 221 2.06 -9.72 11.59
N GLU A 222 1.80 -10.48 10.53
CA GLU A 222 2.60 -11.66 10.15
C GLU A 222 3.84 -11.26 9.35
N LEU A 223 3.66 -10.48 8.28
CA LEU A 223 4.72 -10.19 7.31
C LEU A 223 5.42 -8.85 7.55
N GLY A 224 4.81 -7.92 8.30
CA GLY A 224 5.37 -6.58 8.49
C GLY A 224 5.21 -5.66 7.28
N VAL A 225 4.23 -5.93 6.40
CA VAL A 225 3.98 -5.13 5.18
C VAL A 225 2.62 -4.48 5.22
N VAL A 226 2.54 -3.26 4.67
CA VAL A 226 1.26 -2.56 4.48
C VAL A 226 0.64 -3.02 3.16
N VAL A 227 -0.40 -3.84 3.25
CA VAL A 227 -1.12 -4.31 2.06
C VAL A 227 -2.02 -3.18 1.52
N PRO A 228 -1.96 -2.84 0.22
CA PRO A 228 -2.83 -1.86 -0.39
C PRO A 228 -4.30 -2.29 -0.33
N PRO A 229 -5.27 -1.35 -0.39
CA PRO A 229 -6.69 -1.72 -0.43
C PRO A 229 -6.98 -2.56 -1.69
N ALA A 230 -7.69 -3.67 -1.52
CA ALA A 230 -8.10 -4.52 -2.65
C ALA A 230 -9.37 -3.94 -3.28
N ARG A 231 -9.32 -3.63 -4.58
CA ARG A 231 -10.50 -3.17 -5.33
C ARG A 231 -11.31 -4.36 -5.82
N ILE A 232 -12.57 -4.47 -5.38
CA ILE A 232 -13.47 -5.55 -5.81
C ILE A 232 -14.30 -5.06 -7.00
N ARG A 233 -14.37 -5.86 -8.07
CA ARG A 233 -15.12 -5.55 -9.29
C ARG A 233 -15.87 -6.79 -9.76
N ASP A 234 -17.07 -6.59 -10.29
CA ASP A 234 -17.74 -7.62 -11.08
C ASP A 234 -17.10 -7.70 -12.48
N ASN A 235 -16.96 -8.92 -13.00
CA ASN A 235 -16.47 -9.16 -14.34
C ASN A 235 -17.37 -10.18 -15.04
N ILE A 236 -18.18 -9.69 -15.99
CA ILE A 236 -19.13 -10.48 -16.78
C ILE A 236 -18.41 -11.49 -17.70
N GLN A 237 -17.11 -11.29 -17.97
CA GLN A 237 -16.32 -12.22 -18.78
C GLN A 237 -15.89 -13.47 -18.00
N LEU A 238 -15.95 -13.46 -16.67
CA LEU A 238 -15.68 -14.62 -15.83
C LEU A 238 -16.89 -15.56 -15.80
N ALA A 239 -16.64 -16.85 -15.55
CA ALA A 239 -17.74 -17.78 -15.27
C ALA A 239 -18.51 -17.35 -14.02
N PRO A 240 -19.80 -17.73 -13.87
CA PRO A 240 -20.67 -17.24 -12.80
C PRO A 240 -20.06 -17.34 -11.40
N THR A 241 -19.41 -18.48 -11.12
CA THR A 241 -18.81 -18.86 -9.83
C THR A 241 -17.29 -18.69 -9.79
N GLU A 242 -16.69 -18.12 -10.84
CA GLU A 242 -15.26 -17.88 -10.91
C GLU A 242 -14.89 -16.54 -10.28
N TYR A 243 -13.72 -16.48 -9.66
CA TYR A 243 -13.06 -15.23 -9.27
C TYR A 243 -11.63 -15.20 -9.78
N ALA A 244 -11.09 -14.01 -9.98
CA ALA A 244 -9.71 -13.78 -10.34
C ALA A 244 -9.08 -12.72 -9.44
N ILE A 245 -7.88 -12.99 -8.95
CA ILE A 245 -7.06 -12.04 -8.20
C ILE A 245 -6.03 -11.47 -9.16
N ARG A 246 -5.97 -10.13 -9.22
CA ARG A 246 -5.00 -9.42 -10.06
C ARG A 246 -4.10 -8.55 -9.22
N ILE A 247 -2.82 -8.54 -9.58
CA ILE A 247 -1.83 -7.64 -9.02
C ILE A 247 -1.28 -6.80 -10.16
N ARG A 248 -1.40 -5.47 -10.03
CA ARG A 248 -0.99 -4.52 -11.06
C ARG A 248 -1.58 -4.85 -12.46
N GLY A 249 -2.86 -5.23 -12.50
CA GLY A 249 -3.60 -5.58 -13.71
C GLY A 249 -3.36 -7.00 -14.26
N MET A 250 -2.36 -7.73 -13.76
CA MET A 250 -2.06 -9.10 -14.18
C MET A 250 -2.82 -10.11 -13.33
N LYS A 251 -3.54 -11.07 -13.96
CA LYS A 251 -4.16 -12.21 -13.25
C LYS A 251 -3.04 -13.08 -12.67
N VAL A 252 -2.93 -13.10 -11.34
CA VAL A 252 -1.91 -13.89 -10.61
C VAL A 252 -2.49 -15.17 -10.04
N ALA A 253 -3.77 -15.17 -9.69
CA ALA A 253 -4.46 -16.33 -9.13
C ALA A 253 -5.96 -16.28 -9.48
N GLY A 254 -6.66 -17.38 -9.31
CA GLY A 254 -8.10 -17.48 -9.50
C GLY A 254 -8.61 -18.85 -9.11
N GLY A 255 -9.94 -18.99 -9.07
CA GLY A 255 -10.58 -20.24 -8.73
C GLY A 255 -12.09 -20.16 -8.85
N GLU A 256 -12.75 -21.25 -8.50
CA GLU A 256 -14.21 -21.33 -8.46
C GLU A 256 -14.68 -21.51 -7.02
N VAL A 257 -15.71 -20.76 -6.63
CA VAL A 257 -16.36 -20.91 -5.32
C VAL A 257 -17.87 -20.97 -5.49
N MET A 258 -18.52 -21.78 -4.65
CA MET A 258 -19.96 -21.99 -4.70
C MET A 258 -20.62 -21.31 -3.48
N PRO A 259 -21.23 -20.12 -3.62
CA PRO A 259 -21.71 -19.30 -2.48
C PRO A 259 -22.68 -19.99 -1.52
N ARG A 260 -23.42 -21.00 -2.00
CA ARG A 260 -24.45 -21.73 -1.23
C ARG A 260 -23.98 -23.09 -0.69
N TYR A 261 -22.73 -23.44 -0.94
CA TYR A 261 -22.10 -24.68 -0.48
C TYR A 261 -21.01 -24.36 0.54
N LEU A 262 -20.63 -25.38 1.30
CA LEU A 262 -19.48 -25.36 2.20
C LEU A 262 -18.37 -26.22 1.60
N LEU A 263 -17.12 -25.80 1.76
CA LEU A 263 -15.96 -26.57 1.34
C LEU A 263 -15.47 -27.43 2.52
N ALA A 264 -15.56 -28.75 2.38
CA ALA A 264 -15.01 -29.70 3.31
C ALA A 264 -13.57 -30.06 2.90
N LEU A 265 -12.60 -29.70 3.72
CA LEU A 265 -11.16 -29.90 3.50
C LEU A 265 -10.67 -31.16 4.21
N ASN A 266 -10.05 -32.08 3.48
CA ASN A 266 -9.39 -33.26 4.06
C ASN A 266 -7.92 -32.94 4.35
N ALA A 267 -7.65 -32.25 5.46
CA ALA A 267 -6.30 -31.83 5.83
C ALA A 267 -5.40 -33.03 6.20
N SER A 268 -5.96 -34.03 6.88
CA SER A 268 -5.19 -35.18 7.41
C SER A 268 -5.03 -36.33 6.41
N GLY A 269 -5.76 -36.33 5.31
CA GLY A 269 -5.76 -37.42 4.32
C GLY A 269 -6.59 -38.65 4.72
N ASP A 270 -6.84 -38.84 6.01
CA ASP A 270 -7.52 -40.02 6.57
C ASP A 270 -9.05 -39.89 6.70
N ALA A 271 -9.65 -38.79 6.25
CA ALA A 271 -11.09 -38.56 6.38
C ALA A 271 -11.94 -39.57 5.57
N LEU A 272 -13.07 -39.99 6.14
CA LEU A 272 -14.00 -40.93 5.51
C LEU A 272 -14.74 -40.26 4.35
N PRO A 273 -14.89 -40.90 3.16
CA PRO A 273 -15.52 -40.25 2.02
C PRO A 273 -16.95 -39.75 2.32
N ILE A 274 -17.20 -38.48 2.03
CA ILE A 274 -18.53 -37.86 2.06
C ILE A 274 -19.05 -37.63 0.64
N GLU A 275 -20.37 -37.59 0.47
CA GLU A 275 -20.99 -37.28 -0.81
C GLU A 275 -21.07 -35.76 -1.03
N GLY A 276 -20.72 -35.35 -2.25
CA GLY A 276 -20.64 -33.95 -2.65
C GLY A 276 -19.85 -33.80 -3.95
N ILE A 277 -19.56 -32.55 -4.33
CA ILE A 277 -18.83 -32.25 -5.57
C ILE A 277 -17.34 -32.18 -5.25
N ARG A 278 -16.57 -33.13 -5.76
CA ARG A 278 -15.11 -33.18 -5.53
C ARG A 278 -14.42 -32.01 -6.22
N THR A 279 -13.50 -31.37 -5.52
CA THR A 279 -12.71 -30.24 -6.00
C THR A 279 -11.33 -30.23 -5.33
N THR A 280 -10.54 -29.19 -5.60
CA THR A 280 -9.27 -28.93 -4.95
C THR A 280 -9.33 -27.54 -4.31
N ASP A 281 -8.81 -27.42 -3.10
CA ASP A 281 -8.65 -26.12 -2.44
C ASP A 281 -7.68 -25.23 -3.24
N PRO A 282 -8.08 -23.99 -3.61
CA PRO A 282 -7.24 -23.10 -4.40
C PRO A 282 -6.03 -22.55 -3.63
N SER A 283 -6.03 -22.59 -2.30
CA SER A 283 -4.97 -22.00 -1.47
C SER A 283 -3.75 -22.93 -1.33
N PHE A 284 -3.99 -24.19 -1.02
CA PHE A 284 -2.96 -25.18 -0.68
C PHE A 284 -2.94 -26.40 -1.62
N GLY A 285 -3.87 -26.47 -2.57
CA GLY A 285 -3.96 -27.59 -3.52
C GLY A 285 -4.42 -28.89 -2.87
N MET A 286 -5.14 -28.83 -1.74
CA MET A 286 -5.60 -30.01 -1.01
C MET A 286 -6.90 -30.59 -1.60
N PRO A 287 -7.10 -31.92 -1.59
CA PRO A 287 -8.37 -32.52 -1.97
C PRO A 287 -9.51 -32.01 -1.08
N ALA A 288 -10.59 -31.58 -1.71
CA ALA A 288 -11.74 -31.01 -1.01
C ALA A 288 -13.07 -31.45 -1.65
N VAL A 289 -14.17 -31.25 -0.94
CA VAL A 289 -15.52 -31.59 -1.42
C VAL A 289 -16.47 -30.46 -1.09
N TRP A 290 -17.21 -29.97 -2.09
CA TRP A 290 -18.33 -29.05 -1.86
C TRP A 290 -19.54 -29.85 -1.36
N ILE A 291 -20.04 -29.46 -0.19
CA ILE A 291 -21.19 -30.06 0.49
C ILE A 291 -22.28 -29.02 0.73
N THR A 292 -23.51 -29.48 0.85
CA THR A 292 -24.63 -28.62 1.25
C THR A 292 -24.57 -28.33 2.76
N PRO A 293 -25.09 -27.20 3.25
CA PRO A 293 -24.96 -26.79 4.66
C PRO A 293 -25.52 -27.80 5.68
N ASP A 294 -26.54 -28.58 5.29
CA ASP A 294 -27.15 -29.65 6.09
C ASP A 294 -26.19 -30.80 6.42
N ARG A 295 -25.11 -30.96 5.65
CA ARG A 295 -24.11 -32.03 5.83
C ARG A 295 -22.87 -31.59 6.62
N ARG A 296 -22.88 -30.39 7.21
CA ARG A 296 -21.75 -29.88 8.00
C ARG A 296 -21.38 -30.84 9.13
N GLU A 297 -22.35 -31.26 9.94
CA GLU A 297 -22.11 -32.13 11.10
C GLU A 297 -21.54 -33.50 10.69
N GLU A 298 -22.04 -34.08 9.59
CA GLU A 298 -21.52 -35.32 9.02
C GLU A 298 -20.06 -35.19 8.57
N ALA A 299 -19.74 -34.10 7.87
CA ALA A 299 -18.38 -33.85 7.39
C ALA A 299 -17.39 -33.62 8.54
N GLU A 300 -17.78 -32.85 9.55
CA GLU A 300 -16.96 -32.63 10.76
C GLU A 300 -16.74 -33.93 11.54
N ALA A 301 -17.78 -34.75 11.70
CA ALA A 301 -17.68 -36.07 12.35
C ALA A 301 -16.76 -37.04 11.60
N ASN A 302 -16.69 -36.92 10.27
CA ASN A 302 -15.80 -37.71 9.42
C ASN A 302 -14.37 -37.16 9.31
N GLY A 303 -14.05 -36.08 10.04
CA GLY A 303 -12.70 -35.52 10.13
C GLY A 303 -12.37 -34.43 9.11
N TYR A 304 -13.37 -33.84 8.43
CA TYR A 304 -13.15 -32.70 7.54
C TYR A 304 -13.19 -31.36 8.30
N ASN A 305 -12.35 -30.42 7.86
CA ASN A 305 -12.49 -29.02 8.24
C ASN A 305 -13.44 -28.33 7.26
N VAL A 306 -14.60 -27.88 7.74
CA VAL A 306 -15.65 -27.29 6.90
C VAL A 306 -15.56 -25.76 6.93
N VAL A 307 -15.47 -25.13 5.77
CA VAL A 307 -15.34 -23.66 5.63
C VAL A 307 -16.33 -23.09 4.61
N GLU A 308 -16.73 -21.83 4.81
CA GLU A 308 -17.65 -21.12 3.91
C GLU A 308 -16.95 -20.62 2.63
N ALA A 309 -17.70 -20.45 1.54
CA ALA A 309 -17.16 -19.96 0.26
C ALA A 309 -16.40 -18.63 0.38
N ALA A 310 -16.90 -17.67 1.17
CA ALA A 310 -16.20 -16.41 1.42
C ALA A 310 -14.88 -16.61 2.18
N THR A 311 -14.80 -17.63 3.05
CA THR A 311 -13.57 -18.00 3.75
C THR A 311 -12.55 -18.59 2.78
N VAL A 312 -12.99 -19.44 1.84
CA VAL A 312 -12.10 -20.02 0.80
C VAL A 312 -11.45 -18.91 -0.03
N LEU A 313 -12.24 -17.95 -0.51
CA LEU A 313 -11.74 -16.81 -1.27
C LEU A 313 -10.78 -15.95 -0.43
N ALA A 314 -11.14 -15.65 0.82
CA ALA A 314 -10.30 -14.85 1.72
C ALA A 314 -8.95 -15.53 2.04
N THR A 315 -8.95 -16.84 2.28
CA THR A 315 -7.73 -17.63 2.52
C THR A 315 -6.85 -17.64 1.27
N HIS A 316 -7.42 -17.88 0.10
CA HIS A 316 -6.66 -17.87 -1.14
C HIS A 316 -6.09 -16.47 -1.46
N LEU A 317 -6.84 -15.41 -1.17
CA LEU A 317 -6.34 -14.04 -1.30
C LEU A 317 -5.15 -13.78 -0.38
N MET A 318 -5.24 -14.20 0.90
CA MET A 318 -4.15 -14.05 1.85
C MET A 318 -2.89 -14.79 1.40
N GLU A 319 -3.03 -16.02 0.91
CA GLU A 319 -1.90 -16.80 0.41
C GLU A 319 -1.32 -16.17 -0.87
N THR A 320 -2.16 -15.69 -1.78
CA THR A 320 -1.73 -14.96 -2.98
C THR A 320 -0.92 -13.71 -2.61
N ILE A 321 -1.36 -12.96 -1.60
CA ILE A 321 -0.66 -11.78 -1.09
C ILE A 321 0.66 -12.17 -0.42
N ARG A 322 0.70 -13.28 0.32
CA ARG A 322 1.95 -13.80 0.92
C ARG A 322 2.98 -14.09 -0.17
N SER A 323 2.60 -14.84 -1.21
CA SER A 323 3.49 -15.22 -2.31
C SER A 323 3.95 -14.03 -3.17
N HIS A 324 3.16 -12.96 -3.22
CA HIS A 324 3.45 -11.75 -3.99
C HIS A 324 3.79 -10.53 -3.11
N ALA A 325 4.07 -10.72 -1.82
CA ALA A 325 4.29 -9.61 -0.89
C ALA A 325 5.46 -8.72 -1.31
N GLY A 326 6.53 -9.31 -1.87
CA GLY A 326 7.66 -8.57 -2.42
C GLY A 326 7.30 -7.71 -3.64
N ASP A 327 6.31 -8.12 -4.43
CA ASP A 327 5.84 -7.34 -5.59
C ASP A 327 4.84 -6.26 -5.18
N LEU A 328 4.07 -6.48 -4.11
CA LEU A 328 3.18 -5.49 -3.53
C LEU A 328 3.95 -4.39 -2.79
N LEU A 329 5.09 -4.71 -2.17
CA LEU A 329 5.92 -3.76 -1.43
C LEU A 329 6.46 -2.65 -2.35
N SER A 330 5.99 -1.43 -2.14
CA SER A 330 6.41 -0.24 -2.86
C SER A 330 7.57 0.49 -2.15
N ARG A 331 8.27 1.37 -2.87
CA ARG A 331 9.29 2.23 -2.25
C ARG A 331 8.70 3.23 -1.25
N GLN A 332 7.44 3.60 -1.43
CA GLN A 332 6.73 4.48 -0.52
C GLN A 332 6.46 3.76 0.80
N ASP A 333 6.03 2.50 0.74
CA ASP A 333 5.78 1.68 1.93
C ASP A 333 7.07 1.50 2.75
N VAL A 334 8.20 1.22 2.08
CA VAL A 334 9.50 1.13 2.77
C VAL A 334 9.90 2.45 3.43
N ARG A 335 9.57 3.59 2.81
CA ARG A 335 9.82 4.90 3.42
C ARG A 335 8.98 5.08 4.68
N GLU A 336 7.69 4.75 4.62
CA GLU A 336 6.78 4.81 5.77
C GLU A 336 7.23 3.90 6.91
N LEU A 337 7.70 2.68 6.60
CA LEU A 337 8.28 1.77 7.59
C LEU A 337 9.53 2.36 8.27
N VAL A 338 10.44 2.95 7.48
CA VAL A 338 11.67 3.57 8.00
C VAL A 338 11.37 4.83 8.81
N ASP A 339 10.44 5.67 8.35
CA ASP A 339 10.06 6.90 9.04
C ASP A 339 9.36 6.58 10.37
N GLY A 340 8.48 5.57 10.42
CA GLY A 340 7.87 5.09 11.66
C GLY A 340 8.91 4.51 12.64
N LEU A 341 9.93 3.81 12.14
CA LEU A 341 11.01 3.33 13.00
C LEU A 341 11.90 4.49 13.51
N ARG A 342 12.09 5.56 12.72
CA ARG A 342 12.88 6.73 13.13
C ARG A 342 12.33 7.40 14.39
N GLU A 343 11.02 7.33 14.63
CA GLU A 343 10.40 7.87 15.84
C GLU A 343 10.86 7.16 17.12
N THR A 344 11.25 5.88 17.04
CA THR A 344 11.64 5.06 18.20
C THR A 344 13.14 4.75 18.23
N HIS A 345 13.78 4.56 17.07
CA HIS A 345 15.18 4.19 16.91
C HIS A 345 15.90 5.14 15.92
N PRO A 346 15.97 6.46 16.19
CA PRO A 346 16.52 7.43 15.24
C PRO A 346 17.99 7.17 14.91
N ALA A 347 18.81 6.81 15.91
CA ALA A 347 20.25 6.56 15.73
C ALA A 347 20.54 5.41 14.74
N LEU A 348 19.76 4.33 14.80
CA LEU A 348 19.91 3.19 13.88
C LEU A 348 19.52 3.57 12.45
N VAL A 349 18.41 4.28 12.29
CA VAL A 349 17.91 4.70 10.98
C VAL A 349 18.87 5.68 10.32
N GLU A 350 19.33 6.69 11.06
CA GLU A 350 20.24 7.72 10.54
C GLU A 350 21.62 7.16 10.20
N ASP A 351 22.17 6.19 10.95
CA ASP A 351 23.45 5.57 10.61
C ASP A 351 23.38 4.78 9.30
N LEU A 352 22.26 4.12 9.00
CA LEU A 352 22.12 3.30 7.80
C LEU A 352 21.55 4.03 6.58
N VAL A 353 20.39 4.69 6.70
CA VAL A 353 19.63 5.26 5.57
C VAL A 353 19.41 6.77 5.76
N PRO A 354 19.92 7.64 4.88
CA PRO A 354 20.54 7.35 3.58
C PRO A 354 22.08 7.19 3.60
N ASN A 355 22.72 7.23 4.78
CA ASN A 355 24.16 7.43 4.89
C ASN A 355 25.02 6.28 4.34
N ARG A 356 24.72 5.03 4.71
CA ARG A 356 25.45 3.84 4.25
C ARG A 356 24.77 3.16 3.06
N LEU A 357 23.43 3.11 3.07
CA LEU A 357 22.60 2.48 2.05
C LEU A 357 21.52 3.42 1.54
N ALA A 358 21.29 3.37 0.23
CA ALA A 358 20.14 4.03 -0.38
C ALA A 358 18.84 3.28 -0.04
N LEU A 359 17.74 4.02 0.08
CA LEU A 359 16.39 3.45 0.30
C LEU A 359 16.04 2.37 -0.75
N GLY A 360 16.52 2.53 -1.98
CA GLY A 360 16.32 1.54 -3.05
C GLY A 360 17.04 0.21 -2.82
N THR A 361 18.17 0.20 -2.12
CA THR A 361 18.88 -1.04 -1.75
C THR A 361 18.14 -1.74 -0.63
N LEU A 362 17.70 -1.00 0.41
CA LEU A 362 16.86 -1.53 1.47
C LEU A 362 15.58 -2.14 0.89
N HIS A 363 14.90 -1.42 -0.01
CA HIS A 363 13.71 -1.93 -0.69
C HIS A 363 13.98 -3.28 -1.38
N ARG A 364 15.07 -3.43 -2.13
CA ARG A 364 15.43 -4.70 -2.78
C ARG A 364 15.69 -5.83 -1.79
N VAL A 365 16.32 -5.54 -0.64
CA VAL A 365 16.57 -6.55 0.41
C VAL A 365 15.24 -7.02 1.00
N LEU A 366 14.36 -6.09 1.40
CA LEU A 366 13.03 -6.42 1.95
C LEU A 366 12.18 -7.19 0.93
N GLN A 367 12.22 -6.81 -0.35
CA GLN A 367 11.54 -7.55 -1.41
C GLN A 367 12.05 -8.98 -1.55
N ARG A 368 13.36 -9.21 -1.46
CA ARG A 368 13.94 -10.56 -1.54
C ARG A 368 13.54 -11.42 -0.34
N LEU A 369 13.55 -10.86 0.87
CA LEU A 369 13.08 -11.57 2.07
C LEU A 369 11.62 -12.01 1.91
N LEU A 370 10.75 -11.10 1.49
CA LEU A 370 9.31 -11.37 1.29
C LEU A 370 9.04 -12.39 0.18
N ARG A 371 9.79 -12.34 -0.93
CA ARG A 371 9.69 -13.34 -2.01
C ARG A 371 10.06 -14.75 -1.57
N GLU A 372 10.90 -14.86 -0.55
CA GLU A 372 11.25 -16.13 0.09
C GLU A 372 10.36 -16.45 1.30
N GLY A 373 9.26 -15.70 1.49
CA GLY A 373 8.28 -15.92 2.54
C GLY A 373 8.75 -15.52 3.94
N LEU A 374 9.85 -14.78 4.08
CA LEU A 374 10.32 -14.29 5.37
C LEU A 374 9.67 -12.96 5.75
N PRO A 375 9.19 -12.82 7.00
CA PRO A 375 8.56 -11.59 7.46
C PRO A 375 9.60 -10.49 7.68
N VAL A 376 9.22 -9.25 7.40
CA VAL A 376 10.05 -8.04 7.58
C VAL A 376 9.61 -7.19 8.77
N ARG A 377 8.85 -7.79 9.70
CA ARG A 377 8.31 -7.11 10.89
C ARG A 377 9.39 -6.65 11.85
N ASP A 378 10.44 -7.45 12.06
CA ASP A 378 11.57 -7.09 12.92
C ASP A 378 12.56 -6.22 12.15
N LEU A 379 12.13 -4.98 11.85
CA LEU A 379 12.95 -4.05 11.08
C LEU A 379 14.22 -3.64 11.84
N VAL A 380 14.22 -3.70 13.17
CA VAL A 380 15.40 -3.40 14.01
C VAL A 380 16.51 -4.39 13.71
N THR A 381 16.23 -5.70 13.85
CA THR A 381 17.21 -6.75 13.58
C THR A 381 17.69 -6.72 12.13
N ILE A 382 16.79 -6.41 11.18
CA ILE A 382 17.13 -6.26 9.77
C ILE A 382 18.11 -5.10 9.56
N LEU A 383 17.85 -3.91 10.10
CA LEU A 383 18.72 -2.75 9.91
C LEU A 383 20.06 -2.91 10.63
N GLU A 384 20.08 -3.49 11.84
CA GLU A 384 21.33 -3.79 12.56
C GLU A 384 22.24 -4.72 11.74
N ALA A 385 21.68 -5.83 11.24
CA ALA A 385 22.41 -6.77 10.38
C ALA A 385 22.91 -6.09 9.08
N LEU A 386 22.13 -5.17 8.52
CA LEU A 386 22.57 -4.39 7.36
C LEU A 386 23.69 -3.40 7.72
N SER A 387 23.64 -2.75 8.88
CA SER A 387 24.68 -1.82 9.35
C SER A 387 26.04 -2.48 9.50
N ASP A 388 26.07 -3.71 10.02
CA ASP A 388 27.31 -4.51 10.19
C ASP A 388 27.97 -4.85 8.86
N THR A 389 27.18 -5.05 7.80
CA THR A 389 27.68 -5.53 6.49
C THR A 389 27.79 -4.42 5.43
N ALA A 390 27.07 -3.31 5.59
CA ALA A 390 26.97 -2.23 4.60
C ALA A 390 28.30 -1.55 4.26
N GLU A 391 29.29 -1.61 5.16
CA GLU A 391 30.66 -1.12 4.87
C GLU A 391 31.39 -2.00 3.86
N SER A 392 31.14 -3.32 3.90
CA SER A 392 31.84 -4.31 3.07
C SER A 392 31.22 -4.46 1.68
N THR A 393 29.89 -4.40 1.57
CA THR A 393 29.17 -4.60 0.32
C THR A 393 27.87 -3.83 0.29
N ARG A 394 27.44 -3.47 -0.93
CA ARG A 394 26.14 -2.85 -1.22
C ARG A 394 25.26 -3.74 -2.11
N ASP A 395 25.69 -4.96 -2.37
CA ASP A 395 24.94 -5.92 -3.18
C ASP A 395 23.72 -6.42 -2.40
N PRO A 396 22.47 -6.15 -2.86
CA PRO A 396 21.26 -6.61 -2.19
C PRO A 396 21.23 -8.14 -1.98
N GLU A 397 21.85 -8.93 -2.86
CA GLU A 397 21.86 -10.39 -2.74
C GLU A 397 22.66 -10.84 -1.51
N VAL A 398 23.89 -10.34 -1.39
CA VAL A 398 24.77 -10.66 -0.25
C VAL A 398 24.20 -10.09 1.06
N LEU A 399 23.66 -8.87 1.02
CA LEU A 399 23.00 -8.25 2.17
C LEU A 399 21.79 -9.06 2.64
N THR A 400 21.00 -9.60 1.71
CA THR A 400 19.86 -10.48 2.04
C THR A 400 20.33 -11.73 2.79
N GLU A 401 21.41 -12.38 2.35
CA GLU A 401 21.95 -13.56 3.04
C GLU A 401 22.39 -13.27 4.46
N HIS A 402 22.99 -12.10 4.67
CA HIS A 402 23.41 -11.70 6.01
C HIS A 402 22.20 -11.45 6.93
N VAL A 403 21.18 -10.74 6.43
CA VAL A 403 19.93 -10.52 7.16
C VAL A 403 19.20 -11.84 7.46
N ARG A 404 19.17 -12.78 6.52
CA ARG A 404 18.56 -14.11 6.74
C ARG A 404 19.22 -14.86 7.90
N ARG A 405 20.55 -14.76 8.06
CA ARG A 405 21.26 -15.35 9.20
C ARG A 405 20.92 -14.66 10.52
N ALA A 406 20.80 -13.33 10.51
CA ALA A 406 20.37 -12.58 11.69
C ALA A 406 18.93 -12.96 12.12
N LEU A 407 18.06 -13.27 11.15
CA LEU A 407 16.70 -13.76 11.36
C LEU A 407 16.61 -15.27 11.67
N SER A 408 17.69 -15.90 12.14
CA SER A 408 17.75 -17.37 12.31
C SER A 408 16.63 -17.96 13.17
N SER A 409 16.27 -17.30 14.28
CA SER A 409 15.15 -17.72 15.14
C SER A 409 13.81 -17.69 14.41
N VAL A 410 13.61 -16.71 13.52
CA VAL A 410 12.38 -16.57 12.72
C VAL A 410 12.32 -17.69 11.68
N VAL A 411 13.43 -17.95 10.98
CA VAL A 411 13.54 -19.04 10.00
C VAL A 411 13.27 -20.39 10.69
N ALA A 412 13.90 -20.65 11.82
CA ALA A 412 13.70 -21.88 12.58
C ALA A 412 12.24 -22.05 13.02
N GLN A 413 11.62 -21.01 13.59
CA GLN A 413 10.23 -21.07 14.03
C GLN A 413 9.25 -21.31 12.88
N GLN A 414 9.53 -20.76 11.70
CA GLN A 414 8.66 -20.87 10.53
C GLN A 414 8.64 -22.30 9.95
N TYR A 415 9.76 -23.03 10.04
CA TYR A 415 9.92 -24.35 9.44
C TYR A 415 10.06 -25.50 10.46
N ALA A 416 10.00 -25.22 11.75
CA ALA A 416 10.00 -26.24 12.79
C ALA A 416 8.64 -26.94 12.89
N ASP A 417 8.67 -28.26 13.07
CA ASP A 417 7.51 -29.04 13.46
C ASP A 417 7.13 -28.75 14.94
N GLN A 418 6.01 -29.30 15.42
CA GLN A 418 5.51 -29.05 16.78
C GLN A 418 6.48 -29.46 17.91
N ASP A 419 7.41 -30.37 17.61
CA ASP A 419 8.48 -30.83 18.50
C ASP A 419 9.71 -29.91 18.49
N GLY A 420 9.72 -28.85 17.67
CA GLY A 420 10.84 -27.94 17.51
C GLY A 420 11.91 -28.41 16.52
N THR A 421 11.72 -29.55 15.84
CA THR A 421 12.67 -30.09 14.87
C THR A 421 12.40 -29.52 13.48
N VAL A 422 13.44 -29.06 12.79
CA VAL A 422 13.34 -28.64 11.38
C VAL A 422 13.59 -29.86 10.49
N ARG A 423 12.52 -30.34 9.86
CA ARG A 423 12.55 -31.55 9.03
C ARG A 423 12.42 -31.19 7.55
N GLY A 424 13.47 -31.44 6.78
CA GLY A 424 13.58 -30.97 5.39
C GLY A 424 14.15 -31.98 4.42
N LEU A 425 14.22 -31.56 3.17
CA LEU A 425 14.99 -32.23 2.11
C LEU A 425 16.44 -31.82 2.26
N THR A 426 17.40 -32.71 2.01
CA THR A 426 18.83 -32.36 2.05
C THR A 426 19.48 -32.57 0.69
N VAL A 427 20.54 -31.81 0.42
CA VAL A 427 21.37 -32.00 -0.78
C VAL A 427 22.37 -33.13 -0.52
N GLY A 428 22.45 -34.10 -1.44
CA GLY A 428 23.41 -35.19 -1.34
C GLY A 428 24.84 -34.75 -1.64
N PRO A 429 25.88 -35.40 -1.04
CA PRO A 429 27.28 -34.98 -1.17
C PRO A 429 27.80 -34.87 -2.61
N ARG A 430 27.35 -35.74 -3.52
CA ARG A 430 27.81 -35.70 -4.92
C ARG A 430 27.21 -34.52 -5.67
N LEU A 431 25.94 -34.24 -5.40
CA LEU A 431 25.25 -33.09 -5.96
C LEU A 431 25.84 -31.79 -5.38
N GLU A 432 26.12 -31.76 -4.08
CA GLU A 432 26.76 -30.64 -3.41
C GLU A 432 28.09 -30.26 -4.08
N ALA A 433 28.99 -31.23 -4.27
CA ALA A 433 30.28 -31.01 -4.93
C ALA A 433 30.12 -30.48 -6.37
N ALA A 434 29.18 -31.05 -7.13
CA ALA A 434 28.90 -30.62 -8.50
C ALA A 434 28.33 -29.19 -8.57
N LEU A 435 27.42 -28.83 -7.65
CA LEU A 435 26.83 -27.49 -7.57
C LEU A 435 27.84 -26.44 -7.09
N MET A 436 28.73 -26.79 -6.16
CA MET A 436 29.81 -25.88 -5.72
C MET A 436 30.69 -25.47 -6.90
N GLN A 437 31.06 -26.40 -7.77
CA GLN A 437 31.83 -26.11 -8.97
C GLN A 437 31.04 -25.29 -10.00
N LEU A 438 29.74 -25.55 -10.14
CA LEU A 438 28.88 -24.81 -11.07
C LEU A 438 28.72 -23.33 -10.66
N PHE A 439 28.53 -23.07 -9.37
CA PHE A 439 28.25 -21.71 -8.88
C PHE A 439 29.51 -20.90 -8.56
N SER A 440 30.61 -21.57 -8.19
CA SER A 440 31.89 -20.94 -7.91
C SER A 440 33.01 -21.67 -8.66
N PRO A 441 33.15 -21.42 -9.98
CA PRO A 441 34.23 -22.01 -10.78
C PRO A 441 35.56 -21.38 -10.36
N SER A 442 36.14 -21.87 -9.26
CA SER A 442 37.50 -21.53 -8.89
C SER A 442 38.44 -22.02 -9.98
N THR A 443 39.03 -21.08 -10.73
CA THR A 443 40.19 -21.38 -11.57
C THR A 443 41.31 -21.89 -10.66
N LYS A 444 41.75 -23.14 -10.90
CA LYS A 444 42.84 -23.86 -10.22
C LYS A 444 42.40 -24.56 -8.93
N THR A 445 42.05 -25.83 -9.02
CA THR A 445 42.70 -26.95 -8.29
C THR A 445 42.06 -28.29 -8.71
N GLY A 446 42.79 -29.05 -9.51
CA GLY A 446 43.15 -30.43 -9.21
C GLY A 446 42.18 -31.59 -9.44
N ASP A 447 40.85 -31.42 -9.33
CA ASP A 447 39.94 -32.57 -9.44
C ASP A 447 38.83 -32.33 -10.50
N PRO A 448 38.77 -33.14 -11.57
CA PRO A 448 37.76 -33.01 -12.61
C PRO A 448 36.45 -33.62 -12.11
N VAL A 449 35.79 -32.99 -11.14
CA VAL A 449 34.37 -33.27 -10.96
C VAL A 449 33.69 -32.81 -12.25
N ARG A 450 32.98 -33.74 -12.89
CA ARG A 450 32.34 -33.50 -14.18
C ARG A 450 31.37 -32.32 -14.02
N ALA A 451 31.56 -31.28 -14.83
CA ALA A 451 30.61 -30.18 -14.90
C ALA A 451 29.22 -30.73 -15.26
N LEU A 452 28.19 -30.23 -14.58
CA LEU A 452 26.80 -30.64 -14.84
C LEU A 452 26.41 -30.24 -16.26
N GLU A 453 26.04 -31.23 -17.07
CA GLU A 453 25.48 -31.00 -18.40
C GLU A 453 24.01 -30.52 -18.29
N PRO A 454 23.50 -29.72 -19.24
CA PRO A 454 22.13 -29.20 -19.21
C PRO A 454 21.04 -30.29 -19.05
N ASP A 455 21.24 -31.46 -19.67
CA ASP A 455 20.30 -32.59 -19.57
C ASP A 455 20.30 -33.20 -18.16
N GLN A 456 21.46 -33.31 -17.52
CA GLN A 456 21.58 -33.79 -16.14
C GLN A 456 20.93 -32.81 -15.16
N LEU A 457 21.13 -31.51 -15.36
CA LEU A 457 20.49 -30.46 -14.57
C LEU A 457 18.96 -30.53 -14.68
N THR A 458 18.44 -30.73 -15.89
CA THR A 458 17.00 -30.87 -16.12
C THR A 458 16.45 -32.13 -15.44
N ALA A 459 17.16 -33.25 -15.51
CA ALA A 459 16.78 -34.48 -14.81
C ALA A 459 16.78 -34.32 -13.28
N LEU A 460 17.76 -33.60 -12.73
CA LEU A 460 17.84 -33.28 -11.30
C LEU A 460 16.68 -32.38 -10.83
N LEU A 461 16.29 -31.39 -11.63
CA LEU A 461 15.17 -30.52 -11.29
C LEU A 461 13.84 -31.28 -11.32
N ARG A 462 13.66 -32.21 -12.27
CA ARG A 462 12.50 -33.12 -12.28
C ARG A 462 12.48 -34.03 -11.06
N SER A 463 13.63 -34.60 -10.68
CA SER A 463 13.71 -35.47 -9.50
C SER A 463 13.40 -34.70 -8.20
N LEU A 464 13.82 -33.43 -8.11
CA LEU A 464 13.44 -32.56 -6.99
C LEU A 464 11.93 -32.31 -6.94
N ALA A 465 11.30 -32.02 -8.08
CA ALA A 465 9.85 -31.80 -8.16
C ALA A 465 9.05 -33.04 -7.71
N ASP A 466 9.47 -34.24 -8.16
CA ASP A 466 8.86 -35.51 -7.74
C ASP A 466 9.02 -35.74 -6.23
N LEU A 467 10.19 -35.40 -5.68
CA LEU A 467 10.51 -35.58 -4.27
C LEU A 467 9.70 -34.60 -3.40
N VAL A 468 9.59 -33.34 -3.82
CA VAL A 468 8.70 -32.34 -3.20
C VAL A 468 7.25 -32.79 -3.20
N ALA A 469 6.75 -33.32 -4.33
CA ALA A 469 5.38 -33.81 -4.42
C ALA A 469 5.09 -34.98 -3.46
N ARG A 470 6.06 -35.88 -3.25
CA ARG A 470 5.93 -37.03 -2.34
C ARG A 470 6.05 -36.66 -0.86
N THR A 471 6.79 -35.61 -0.54
CA THR A 471 7.09 -35.21 0.84
C THR A 471 6.13 -34.15 1.38
N ARG A 472 5.24 -33.61 0.52
CA ARG A 472 4.16 -32.70 0.92
C ARG A 472 3.26 -33.37 1.95
N ARG A 473 3.09 -32.74 3.12
CA ARG A 473 2.15 -33.13 4.18
C ARG A 473 1.29 -31.94 4.55
N ASP A 474 0.00 -32.18 4.80
CA ASP A 474 -0.96 -31.16 5.24
C ASP A 474 -0.98 -29.90 4.34
N GLY A 475 -0.76 -30.08 3.03
CA GLY A 475 -0.64 -28.99 2.06
C GLY A 475 0.66 -28.19 2.13
N ARG A 476 1.55 -28.44 3.09
CA ARG A 476 2.83 -27.73 3.26
C ARG A 476 3.99 -28.47 2.59
N VAL A 477 4.87 -27.68 1.97
CA VAL A 477 6.12 -28.17 1.36
C VAL A 477 7.23 -28.13 2.41
N ARG A 478 7.96 -29.23 2.58
CA ARG A 478 9.15 -29.27 3.45
C ARG A 478 10.29 -28.44 2.84
N PRO A 479 11.06 -27.69 3.64
CA PRO A 479 12.14 -26.87 3.10
C PRO A 479 13.29 -27.75 2.58
N LEU A 480 13.98 -27.27 1.54
CA LEU A 480 15.27 -27.80 1.11
C LEU A 480 16.38 -27.14 1.95
N ILE A 481 17.08 -27.96 2.73
CA ILE A 481 18.18 -27.57 3.59
C ILE A 481 19.49 -27.71 2.81
N THR A 482 20.23 -26.61 2.71
CA THR A 482 21.47 -26.52 1.94
C THR A 482 22.64 -26.01 2.79
N PRO A 483 23.89 -26.27 2.37
CA PRO A 483 25.03 -25.52 2.86
C PRO A 483 24.89 -24.02 2.56
N PRO A 484 25.44 -23.12 3.41
CA PRO A 484 25.33 -21.67 3.21
C PRO A 484 25.84 -21.17 1.86
N ALA A 485 26.92 -21.76 1.32
CA ALA A 485 27.52 -21.31 0.06
C ALA A 485 26.68 -21.67 -1.18
N LEU A 486 25.75 -22.61 -1.08
CA LEU A 486 24.93 -23.07 -2.21
C LEU A 486 23.53 -22.48 -2.24
N ARG A 487 23.04 -21.94 -1.12
CA ARG A 487 21.63 -21.55 -0.94
C ARG A 487 21.12 -20.64 -2.06
N VAL A 488 21.82 -19.54 -2.31
CA VAL A 488 21.45 -18.53 -3.33
C VAL A 488 21.49 -19.13 -4.75
N GLY A 489 22.53 -19.90 -5.05
CA GLY A 489 22.69 -20.57 -6.35
C GLY A 489 21.57 -21.57 -6.62
N ILE A 490 21.24 -22.38 -5.61
CA ILE A 490 20.12 -23.34 -5.66
C ILE A 490 18.79 -22.60 -5.78
N ARG A 491 18.57 -21.53 -5.01
CA ARG A 491 17.34 -20.72 -5.09
C ARG A 491 17.11 -20.19 -6.50
N ARG A 492 18.13 -19.58 -7.10
CA ARG A 492 18.06 -19.05 -8.46
C ARG A 492 17.79 -20.13 -9.51
N LEU A 493 18.32 -21.34 -9.30
CA LEU A 493 18.13 -22.47 -10.19
C LEU A 493 16.72 -23.08 -10.08
N VAL A 494 16.16 -23.13 -8.88
CA VAL A 494 14.92 -23.86 -8.56
C VAL A 494 13.68 -22.98 -8.68
N GLU A 495 13.78 -21.68 -8.37
CA GLU A 495 12.67 -20.71 -8.38
C GLU A 495 11.80 -20.73 -9.65
N PRO A 496 12.34 -20.87 -10.88
CA PRO A 496 11.50 -20.90 -12.08
C PRO A 496 10.58 -22.12 -12.20
N ILE A 497 10.88 -23.21 -11.49
CA ILE A 497 10.16 -24.49 -11.59
C ILE A 497 9.34 -24.76 -10.34
N LEU A 498 9.91 -24.47 -9.17
CA LEU A 498 9.30 -24.67 -7.86
C LEU A 498 9.38 -23.35 -7.07
N PRO A 499 8.56 -22.34 -7.42
CA PRO A 499 8.59 -21.04 -6.76
C PRO A 499 8.27 -21.16 -5.26
N ASP A 500 7.37 -22.07 -4.91
CA ASP A 500 6.85 -22.29 -3.54
C ASP A 500 7.75 -23.18 -2.67
N LEU A 501 8.85 -23.74 -3.21
CA LEU A 501 9.77 -24.55 -2.42
C LEU A 501 10.65 -23.66 -1.53
N PRO A 502 10.53 -23.74 -0.19
CA PRO A 502 11.39 -22.97 0.69
C PRO A 502 12.81 -23.54 0.66
N ILE A 503 13.82 -22.68 0.56
CA ILE A 503 15.23 -23.08 0.55
C ILE A 503 15.93 -22.36 1.70
N ILE A 504 16.38 -23.14 2.67
CA ILE A 504 17.02 -22.65 3.90
C ILE A 504 18.45 -23.15 3.99
N SER A 505 19.32 -22.31 4.53
CA SER A 505 20.70 -22.70 4.80
C SER A 505 20.86 -23.20 6.23
N LEU A 506 21.74 -24.18 6.46
CA LEU A 506 22.11 -24.61 7.82
C LEU A 506 22.62 -23.44 8.70
N GLY A 507 23.25 -22.44 8.10
CA GLY A 507 23.70 -21.24 8.81
C GLY A 507 22.57 -20.25 9.17
N GLU A 508 21.35 -20.51 8.73
CA GLU A 508 20.14 -19.74 9.08
C GLU A 508 19.37 -20.39 10.23
N LEU A 509 19.85 -21.51 10.77
CA LEU A 509 19.24 -22.18 11.90
C LEU A 509 20.11 -21.96 13.15
N PRO A 510 19.51 -21.65 14.31
CA PRO A 510 20.25 -21.60 15.56
C PRO A 510 20.95 -22.95 15.81
N PRO A 511 22.20 -22.96 16.34
CA PRO A 511 22.98 -24.20 16.52
C PRO A 511 22.29 -25.28 17.37
N ALA A 512 21.37 -24.89 18.25
CA ALA A 512 20.63 -25.80 19.12
C ALA A 512 19.39 -26.44 18.44
N THR A 513 19.05 -26.02 17.22
CA THR A 513 17.86 -26.50 16.51
C THR A 513 18.13 -27.90 15.96
N PRO A 514 17.37 -28.93 16.34
CA PRO A 514 17.53 -30.26 15.75
C PRO A 514 17.08 -30.23 14.29
N VAL A 515 17.91 -30.82 13.42
CA VAL A 515 17.66 -30.88 11.97
C VAL A 515 17.60 -32.34 11.54
N GLU A 516 16.52 -32.73 10.85
CA GLU A 516 16.33 -34.09 10.35
C GLU A 516 16.11 -34.10 8.83
N GLY A 517 16.89 -34.91 8.11
CA GLY A 517 16.72 -35.11 6.68
C GLY A 517 15.65 -36.16 6.39
N THR A 518 14.52 -35.74 5.83
CA THR A 518 13.40 -36.63 5.46
C THR A 518 13.65 -37.36 4.14
N ALA A 519 14.34 -36.71 3.21
CA ALA A 519 14.72 -37.28 1.93
C ALA A 519 15.92 -36.51 1.34
N ILE A 520 16.68 -37.18 0.47
CA ILE A 520 17.93 -36.67 -0.08
C ILE A 520 17.75 -36.41 -1.58
N TRP A 521 18.08 -35.20 -2.03
CA TRP A 521 18.19 -34.83 -3.43
C TRP A 521 19.62 -35.08 -3.92
N GLU A 522 19.80 -36.12 -4.75
CA GLU A 522 21.12 -36.55 -5.22
C GLU A 522 21.10 -36.97 -6.70
N ILE A 523 22.28 -36.96 -7.33
CA ILE A 523 22.51 -37.47 -8.68
C ILE A 523 22.29 -38.99 -8.68
N SER A 524 21.40 -39.46 -9.56
CA SER A 524 21.13 -40.89 -9.73
C SER A 524 22.43 -41.64 -10.01
N ARG A 525 22.62 -42.80 -9.37
CA ARG A 525 23.70 -43.71 -9.74
C ARG A 525 23.43 -44.19 -11.16
N ALA A 526 24.38 -43.93 -12.07
CA ALA A 526 24.45 -44.59 -13.36
C ALA A 526 24.75 -46.07 -13.18
#